data_AF-A0A2G9R4C2-F1
#
_entry.id   AF-A0A2G9R4C2-F1
#
_cell.length_a   1.000
_cell.length_b   1.000
_cell.length_c   1.000
_cell.angle_alpha   90.00
_cell.angle_beta   90.00
_cell.angle_gamma   90.00
#
_symmetry.space_group_name_H-M   'P 1'
#
loop_
_entity.id
_entity.type
_entity.pdbx_description
1 polymer ?
#
loop_
_entity_poly.entity_id
_entity_poly.type
_entity_poly.pdbx_seq_one_letter_code
_entity_poly.pdbx_strand_id
1 'polypeptide(L)'
;MHNYVPANSKQQKLSNWTTLNRKVLSKLNFSVPDDVIRKVVQCSPGVVELVLNTLRQKIEEKQKQIQAAGDTSEELSPRPQPANHTEPGYSSKQKSNGVESSPRAAPKGEHGSKQHQGYAHGANADTSLRIQLAEKEQALLEAQENIQAKLRRLEQVVHLKNVRIDDLTRRMQEAEKK
;
A
#
# COMPACT_ATOMS: atom_id res chain seq x y z
N MET A 1 16.33 -10.38 13.41
CA MET A 1 16.83 -9.04 13.04
C MET A 1 17.81 -8.53 14.10
N HIS A 2 19.07 -8.97 14.11
CA HIS A 2 20.03 -8.65 15.18
C HIS A 2 20.80 -7.31 14.98
N ASN A 3 20.68 -6.69 13.80
CA ASN A 3 21.38 -5.44 13.46
C ASN A 3 20.59 -4.18 13.86
N TYR A 4 19.36 -4.32 14.35
CA TYR A 4 18.47 -3.20 14.64
C TYR A 4 17.92 -3.35 16.05
N VAL A 5 18.34 -2.46 16.94
CA VAL A 5 17.83 -2.42 18.30
C VAL A 5 16.62 -1.49 18.33
N PRO A 6 15.44 -1.93 18.83
CA PRO A 6 14.30 -1.03 19.06
C PRO A 6 14.71 0.10 19.99
N ALA A 7 14.44 1.35 19.60
CA ALA A 7 14.94 2.50 20.33
C ALA A 7 13.98 3.70 20.29
N ASN A 8 13.94 4.43 21.40
CA ASN A 8 13.25 5.70 21.56
C ASN A 8 14.19 6.91 21.32
N SER A 9 15.50 6.74 21.49
CA SER A 9 16.52 7.77 21.24
C SER A 9 16.62 8.15 19.76
N LYS A 10 16.62 9.46 19.47
CA LYS A 10 16.82 9.99 18.11
C LYS A 10 18.14 9.53 17.50
N GLN A 11 19.22 9.52 18.29
CA GLN A 11 20.55 9.10 17.82
C GLN A 11 20.57 7.63 17.40
N GLN A 12 19.94 6.76 18.19
CA GLN A 12 19.85 5.34 17.85
C GLN A 12 18.96 5.11 16.63
N LYS A 13 17.83 5.82 16.51
CA LYS A 13 17.00 5.81 15.30
C LYS A 13 17.79 6.24 14.07
N LEU A 14 18.62 7.28 14.18
CA LEU A 14 19.48 7.75 13.10
C LEU A 14 20.51 6.68 12.68
N SER A 15 21.15 6.03 13.64
CA SER A 15 22.10 4.93 13.39
C SER A 15 21.43 3.73 12.70
N ASN A 16 20.24 3.35 13.19
CA ASN A 16 19.44 2.28 12.58
C ASN A 16 19.06 2.63 11.13
N TRP A 17 18.57 3.85 10.88
CA TRP A 17 18.22 4.30 9.52
C TRP A 17 19.43 4.37 8.59
N THR A 18 20.56 4.86 9.07
CA THR A 18 21.81 4.91 8.28
C THR A 18 22.27 3.50 7.90
N THR A 19 22.15 2.56 8.84
CA THR A 19 22.47 1.15 8.59
C THR A 19 21.51 0.53 7.58
N LEU A 20 20.20 0.81 7.69
CA LEU A 20 19.18 0.36 6.75
C LEU A 20 19.44 0.89 5.34
N ASN A 21 19.71 2.18 5.22
CA ASN A 21 20.00 2.85 3.95
C ASN A 21 21.20 2.20 3.25
N ARG A 22 22.29 1.99 3.99
CA ARG A 22 23.52 1.41 3.44
C ARG A 22 23.43 -0.09 3.16
N LYS A 23 22.78 -0.89 4.01
CA LYS A 23 22.82 -2.37 3.90
C LYS A 23 21.65 -2.97 3.11
N VAL A 24 20.50 -2.30 3.09
CA VAL A 24 19.24 -2.84 2.54
C VAL A 24 18.78 -2.01 1.35
N LEU A 25 18.63 -0.70 1.51
CA LEU A 25 18.10 0.15 0.43
C LEU A 25 19.07 0.23 -0.76
N SER A 26 20.37 0.28 -0.50
CA SER A 26 21.41 0.23 -1.54
C SER A 26 21.29 -0.98 -2.47
N LYS A 27 20.84 -2.14 -1.95
CA LYS A 27 20.62 -3.35 -2.75
C LYS A 27 19.44 -3.22 -3.71
N LEU A 28 18.55 -2.25 -3.50
CA LEU A 28 17.43 -1.92 -4.37
C LEU A 28 17.74 -0.72 -5.29
N ASN A 29 19.02 -0.32 -5.38
CA ASN A 29 19.44 0.91 -6.07
C ASN A 29 18.67 2.14 -5.57
N PHE A 30 18.34 2.15 -4.28
CA PHE A 30 17.60 3.22 -3.62
C PHE A 30 18.45 3.77 -2.48
N SER A 31 18.56 5.09 -2.40
CA SER A 31 19.27 5.78 -1.33
C SER A 31 18.44 6.95 -0.83
N VAL A 32 18.32 7.06 0.48
CA VAL A 32 17.63 8.15 1.14
C VAL A 32 18.69 9.16 1.62
N PRO A 33 18.61 10.45 1.23
CA PRO A 33 19.52 11.49 1.69
C PRO A 33 19.47 11.68 3.22
N ASP A 34 20.60 12.06 3.82
CA ASP A 34 20.72 12.19 5.27
C ASP A 34 19.76 13.25 5.88
N ASP A 35 19.45 14.31 5.14
CA ASP A 35 18.49 15.32 5.57
C ASP A 35 17.06 14.76 5.63
N VAL A 36 16.70 13.90 4.68
CA VAL A 36 15.42 13.18 4.68
C VAL A 36 15.39 12.19 5.83
N ILE A 37 16.47 11.44 6.08
CA ILE A 37 16.56 10.54 7.25
C ILE A 37 16.36 11.32 8.54
N ARG A 38 17.00 12.50 8.69
CA ARG A 38 16.82 13.37 9.87
C ARG A 38 15.36 13.75 10.07
N LYS A 39 14.65 14.14 9.00
CA LYS A 39 13.21 14.44 9.03
C LYS A 39 12.36 13.23 9.42
N VAL A 40 12.68 12.04 8.90
CA VAL A 40 12.01 10.79 9.29
C VAL A 40 12.21 10.48 10.78
N VAL A 41 13.42 10.63 11.29
CA VAL A 41 13.74 10.43 12.73
C VAL A 41 13.01 11.46 13.61
N GLN A 42 12.76 12.66 13.10
CA GLN A 42 11.99 13.71 13.76
C GLN A 42 10.47 13.52 13.66
N CYS A 43 10.00 12.47 13.00
CA CYS A 43 8.59 12.23 12.73
C CYS A 43 7.93 13.40 11.97
N SER A 44 8.66 14.02 11.03
CA SER A 44 8.09 15.05 10.15
C SER A 44 6.95 14.45 9.31
N PRO A 45 5.73 15.01 9.37
CA PRO A 45 4.57 14.49 8.64
C PRO A 45 4.84 14.41 7.13
N GLY A 46 4.39 13.34 6.47
CA GLY A 46 4.48 13.16 5.02
C GLY A 46 5.84 12.66 4.51
N VAL A 47 6.92 12.80 5.29
CA VAL A 47 8.28 12.46 4.82
C VAL A 47 8.49 10.94 4.77
N VAL A 48 8.01 10.21 5.78
CA VAL A 48 8.16 8.76 5.81
C VAL A 48 7.31 8.11 4.72
N GLU A 49 6.14 8.66 4.45
CA GLU A 49 5.21 8.22 3.41
C GLU A 49 5.83 8.37 2.02
N LEU A 50 6.50 9.49 1.73
CA LEU A 50 7.23 9.69 0.48
C LEU A 50 8.33 8.63 0.29
N VAL A 51 9.11 8.36 1.34
CA VAL A 51 10.16 7.34 1.32
C VAL A 51 9.56 5.95 1.09
N LEU A 52 8.48 5.61 1.79
CA LEU A 52 7.83 4.30 1.67
C LEU A 52 7.17 4.08 0.30
N ASN A 53 6.54 5.11 -0.28
CA ASN A 53 5.96 5.03 -1.61
C ASN A 53 7.03 4.77 -2.67
N THR A 54 8.16 5.48 -2.59
CA THR A 54 9.28 5.28 -3.51
C THR A 54 9.92 3.90 -3.33
N LEU A 55 10.08 3.46 -2.07
CA LEU A 55 10.60 2.13 -1.75
C LEU A 55 9.71 1.02 -2.31
N ARG A 56 8.39 1.15 -2.21
CA ARG A 56 7.44 0.19 -2.78
C ARG A 56 7.66 0.00 -4.27
N GLN A 57 7.75 1.10 -5.03
CA GLN A 57 8.00 1.04 -6.48
C GLN A 57 9.31 0.32 -6.79
N LYS A 58 10.38 0.59 -6.02
CA LYS A 58 11.68 -0.06 -6.20
C LYS A 58 11.66 -1.56 -5.92
N ILE A 59 10.88 -2.01 -4.94
CA ILE A 59 10.70 -3.44 -4.66
C ILE A 59 9.94 -4.12 -5.80
N GLU A 60 8.85 -3.52 -6.27
CA GLU A 60 8.04 -4.05 -7.38
C GLU A 60 8.86 -4.13 -8.68
N GLU A 61 9.65 -3.10 -8.99
CA GLU A 61 10.59 -3.07 -10.12
C GLU A 61 11.58 -4.24 -10.05
N LYS A 62 12.21 -4.44 -8.88
CA LYS A 62 13.18 -5.52 -8.70
C LYS A 62 12.54 -6.91 -8.77
N GLN A 63 11.33 -7.07 -8.26
CA GLN A 63 10.58 -8.33 -8.37
C GLN A 63 10.27 -8.68 -9.83
N LYS A 64 9.87 -7.69 -10.64
CA LYS A 64 9.65 -7.89 -12.08
C LYS A 64 10.92 -8.28 -12.82
N GLN A 65 12.06 -7.66 -12.50
CA GLN A 65 13.36 -8.03 -13.11
C GLN A 65 13.74 -9.48 -12.79
N ILE A 66 13.51 -9.94 -11.55
CA ILE A 66 13.80 -11.32 -11.15
C ILE A 66 12.89 -12.31 -11.90
N GLN A 67 11.60 -11.97 -12.09
CA GLN A 67 10.67 -12.81 -12.85
C GLN A 67 11.05 -12.88 -14.33
N ALA A 68 11.38 -11.75 -14.96
CA ALA A 68 11.82 -11.71 -16.36
C ALA A 68 13.13 -12.47 -16.59
N ALA A 69 14.08 -12.41 -15.65
CA ALA A 69 15.34 -13.17 -15.73
C ALA A 69 15.16 -14.68 -15.49
N GLY A 70 14.10 -15.09 -14.77
CA GLY A 70 13.77 -16.50 -14.55
C GLY A 70 13.11 -17.16 -15.76
N ASP A 71 12.43 -16.39 -16.61
CA ASP A 71 11.68 -16.87 -17.78
C ASP A 71 12.56 -17.08 -19.03
N THR A 72 13.83 -16.66 -18.99
CA THR A 72 14.74 -16.77 -20.14
C THR A 72 15.55 -18.08 -20.16
N SER A 73 15.27 -19.04 -19.26
CA SER A 73 16.10 -20.25 -19.12
C SER A 73 15.50 -21.56 -19.68
N GLU A 74 14.27 -21.59 -20.19
CA GLU A 74 13.71 -22.80 -20.82
C GLU A 74 12.94 -22.51 -22.12
N GLU A 75 13.62 -22.07 -23.18
CA GLU A 75 13.07 -22.27 -24.54
C GLU A 75 14.17 -22.49 -25.57
N LEU A 76 14.83 -23.64 -25.49
CA LEU A 76 15.49 -24.26 -26.63
C LEU A 76 15.18 -25.76 -26.63
N SER A 77 13.97 -26.11 -27.08
CA SER A 77 13.79 -27.42 -27.72
C SER A 77 12.66 -27.39 -28.76
N PRO A 78 12.88 -27.91 -29.98
CA PRO A 78 11.99 -27.68 -31.11
C PRO A 78 10.80 -28.65 -31.10
N ARG A 79 9.60 -28.12 -31.34
CA ARG A 79 8.38 -28.87 -31.65
C ARG A 79 8.54 -29.65 -32.96
N PRO A 80 8.06 -30.91 -33.02
CA PRO A 80 7.43 -31.41 -34.24
C PRO A 80 6.04 -32.01 -33.94
N GLN A 81 5.02 -31.51 -34.64
CA GLN A 81 3.79 -32.27 -34.85
C GLN A 81 4.06 -33.34 -35.92
N PRO A 82 3.40 -34.51 -35.83
CA PRO A 82 2.88 -35.12 -37.05
C PRO A 82 1.45 -35.63 -36.92
N ALA A 83 0.82 -35.72 -38.10
CA ALA A 83 -0.57 -35.99 -38.36
C ALA A 83 -0.90 -37.49 -38.49
N ASN A 84 -2.20 -37.78 -38.31
CA ASN A 84 -3.06 -38.82 -38.91
C ASN A 84 -2.80 -40.33 -38.67
N HIS A 85 -3.89 -41.03 -38.27
CA HIS A 85 -4.36 -42.41 -38.62
C HIS A 85 -5.35 -42.86 -37.50
N THR A 86 -6.57 -43.41 -37.64
CA THR A 86 -7.35 -44.03 -38.74
C THR A 86 -8.86 -44.07 -38.35
N GLU A 87 -9.73 -44.01 -39.37
CA GLU A 87 -11.17 -44.38 -39.54
C GLU A 87 -11.66 -45.70 -38.84
N PRO A 88 -12.98 -46.10 -38.82
CA PRO A 88 -14.03 -45.80 -39.82
C PRO A 88 -15.46 -45.44 -39.36
N GLY A 89 -16.16 -44.73 -40.26
CA GLY A 89 -17.55 -44.28 -40.11
C GLY A 89 -18.66 -45.23 -40.60
N TYR A 90 -19.90 -44.73 -40.46
CA TYR A 90 -21.13 -45.26 -41.06
C TYR A 90 -21.78 -44.22 -41.98
N SER A 91 -22.32 -44.72 -43.09
CA SER A 91 -22.89 -44.04 -44.26
C SER A 91 -24.08 -43.10 -43.99
N SER A 92 -24.20 -42.02 -44.77
CA SER A 92 -25.23 -41.90 -45.85
C SER A 92 -25.26 -40.51 -46.53
N LYS A 93 -24.97 -40.53 -47.83
CA LYS A 93 -25.60 -39.85 -48.99
C LYS A 93 -25.98 -38.34 -48.96
N GLN A 94 -25.55 -37.72 -50.08
CA GLN A 94 -26.32 -36.91 -51.06
C GLN A 94 -26.05 -35.40 -51.20
N LYS A 95 -25.27 -35.11 -52.26
CA LYS A 95 -25.52 -34.16 -53.37
C LYS A 95 -25.83 -32.67 -53.11
N SER A 96 -24.92 -31.87 -53.66
CA SER A 96 -25.11 -30.85 -54.72
C SER A 96 -24.97 -29.38 -54.33
N ASN A 97 -24.06 -28.72 -55.10
CA ASN A 97 -24.00 -27.36 -55.65
C ASN A 97 -24.60 -26.22 -54.79
N GLY A 98 -23.92 -25.11 -54.50
CA GLY A 98 -22.94 -24.36 -55.29
C GLY A 98 -23.39 -22.89 -55.30
N VAL A 99 -22.41 -21.98 -55.24
CA VAL A 99 -22.46 -20.55 -55.64
C VAL A 99 -23.06 -19.54 -54.64
N GLU A 100 -22.12 -18.85 -53.99
CA GLU A 100 -22.02 -17.40 -53.69
C GLU A 100 -23.13 -16.45 -54.19
N SER A 101 -23.62 -15.55 -53.33
CA SER A 101 -23.85 -14.11 -53.59
C SER A 101 -24.46 -13.38 -52.38
N SER A 102 -23.84 -12.26 -52.00
CA SER A 102 -24.27 -11.23 -51.03
C SER A 102 -25.52 -10.42 -51.50
N PRO A 103 -25.98 -9.33 -50.85
CA PRO A 103 -26.33 -9.03 -49.45
C PRO A 103 -27.80 -8.49 -49.33
N ARG A 104 -28.17 -7.96 -48.14
CA ARG A 104 -29.16 -6.90 -47.85
C ARG A 104 -30.45 -7.33 -47.13
N ALA A 105 -30.65 -6.80 -45.92
CA ALA A 105 -31.81 -5.98 -45.52
C ALA A 105 -31.98 -5.98 -43.99
N ALA A 106 -31.97 -4.80 -43.40
CA ALA A 106 -32.56 -4.58 -42.07
C ALA A 106 -34.10 -4.66 -42.16
N PRO A 107 -34.76 -5.04 -41.06
CA PRO A 107 -35.86 -4.19 -40.59
C PRO A 107 -35.84 -3.98 -39.06
N LYS A 108 -36.35 -2.81 -38.67
CA LYS A 108 -36.71 -2.45 -37.30
C LYS A 108 -37.81 -3.38 -36.76
N GLY A 109 -37.76 -3.67 -35.46
CA GLY A 109 -38.81 -4.36 -34.73
C GLY A 109 -38.66 -4.14 -33.23
N GLU A 110 -39.73 -3.63 -32.64
CA GLU A 110 -39.90 -3.07 -31.31
C GLU A 110 -39.98 -4.08 -30.12
N HIS A 111 -39.70 -3.55 -28.92
CA HIS A 111 -40.19 -3.92 -27.58
C HIS A 111 -39.68 -5.18 -26.85
N GLY A 112 -39.18 -4.98 -25.62
CA GLY A 112 -38.86 -6.06 -24.67
C GLY A 112 -38.09 -5.64 -23.41
N SER A 113 -38.75 -4.91 -22.51
CA SER A 113 -38.60 -4.94 -21.04
C SER A 113 -37.35 -5.58 -20.40
N LYS A 114 -36.40 -4.75 -19.91
CA LYS A 114 -35.55 -5.05 -18.73
C LYS A 114 -35.19 -3.76 -17.99
N GLN A 115 -36.11 -3.27 -17.15
CA GLN A 115 -35.77 -2.36 -16.05
C GLN A 115 -35.94 -3.11 -14.72
N HIS A 116 -35.07 -2.76 -13.76
CA HIS A 116 -34.94 -3.30 -12.39
C HIS A 116 -33.88 -4.39 -12.17
N GLN A 117 -32.61 -4.02 -12.38
CA GLN A 117 -31.51 -4.62 -11.60
C GLN A 117 -30.38 -3.62 -11.31
N GLY A 118 -30.72 -2.36 -11.01
CA GLY A 118 -29.77 -1.32 -10.62
C GLY A 118 -29.95 -0.79 -9.18
N TYR A 119 -31.16 -0.86 -8.64
CA TYR A 119 -31.50 -0.22 -7.37
C TYR A 119 -30.95 -0.93 -6.12
N ALA A 120 -30.62 -2.22 -6.20
CA ALA A 120 -30.06 -2.97 -5.08
C ALA A 120 -28.57 -2.67 -4.84
N HIS A 121 -27.79 -2.35 -5.89
CA HIS A 121 -26.35 -2.07 -5.74
C HIS A 121 -26.08 -0.66 -5.17
N GLY A 122 -26.90 0.34 -5.53
CA GLY A 122 -26.78 1.70 -5.00
C GLY A 122 -27.09 1.80 -3.51
N ALA A 123 -28.13 1.10 -3.03
CA ALA A 123 -28.49 1.08 -1.62
C ALA A 123 -27.45 0.37 -0.74
N ASN A 124 -26.81 -0.68 -1.25
CA ASN A 124 -25.73 -1.38 -0.54
C ASN A 124 -24.44 -0.54 -0.51
N ALA A 125 -24.10 0.17 -1.59
CA ALA A 125 -22.98 1.11 -1.61
C ALA A 125 -23.21 2.28 -0.65
N ASP A 126 -24.43 2.85 -0.62
CA ASP A 126 -24.82 3.90 0.32
C ASP A 126 -24.74 3.42 1.77
N THR A 127 -25.23 2.22 2.06
CA THR A 127 -25.13 1.60 3.39
C THR A 127 -23.67 1.39 3.80
N SER A 128 -22.83 0.90 2.89
CA SER A 128 -21.40 0.71 3.15
C SER A 128 -20.68 2.03 3.42
N LEU A 129 -21.00 3.09 2.67
CA LEU A 129 -20.44 4.44 2.90
C LEU A 129 -20.88 5.01 4.25
N ARG A 130 -22.12 4.81 4.65
CA ARG A 130 -22.64 5.24 5.96
C ARG A 130 -21.96 4.52 7.12
N ILE A 131 -21.71 3.22 7.00
CA ILE A 131 -20.96 2.44 8.00
C ILE A 131 -19.53 2.96 8.10
N GLN A 132 -18.84 3.14 6.96
CA GLN A 132 -17.48 3.69 6.94
C GLN A 132 -17.40 5.10 7.53
N LEU A 133 -18.40 5.95 7.29
CA LEU A 133 -18.45 7.29 7.89
C LEU A 133 -18.57 7.20 9.40
N ALA A 134 -19.47 6.37 9.92
CA ALA A 134 -19.64 6.17 11.36
C ALA A 134 -18.37 5.60 12.03
N GLU A 135 -17.68 4.66 11.38
CA GLU A 135 -16.39 4.14 11.84
C GLU A 135 -15.32 5.23 11.90
N LYS A 136 -15.28 6.12 10.90
CA LYS A 136 -14.35 7.26 10.88
C LYS A 136 -14.68 8.29 11.96
N GLU A 137 -15.95 8.57 12.21
CA GLU A 137 -16.39 9.45 13.29
C GLU A 137 -16.01 8.87 14.66
N GLN A 138 -16.19 7.56 14.86
CA GLN A 138 -15.78 6.87 16.08
C GLN A 138 -14.25 6.94 16.28
N ALA A 139 -13.46 6.65 15.24
CA ALA A 139 -12.00 6.75 15.32
C ALA A 139 -11.52 8.18 15.61
N LEU A 140 -12.24 9.20 15.12
CA LEU A 140 -11.94 10.60 15.41
C LEU A 140 -12.17 10.92 16.89
N LEU A 141 -13.27 10.45 17.47
CA LEU A 141 -13.56 10.61 18.90
C LEU A 141 -12.50 9.95 19.79
N GLU A 142 -12.12 8.72 19.46
CA GLU A 142 -11.07 7.98 20.19
C GLU A 142 -9.71 8.68 20.08
N ALA A 143 -9.37 9.17 18.89
CA ALA A 143 -8.14 9.94 18.67
C ALA A 143 -8.16 11.24 19.50
N GLN A 144 -9.30 11.94 19.55
CA GLN A 144 -9.48 13.14 20.35
C GLN A 144 -9.33 12.84 21.85
N GLU A 145 -9.94 11.78 22.36
CA GLU A 145 -9.81 11.36 23.76
C GLU A 145 -8.34 11.05 24.11
N ASN A 146 -7.64 10.32 23.25
CA ASN A 146 -6.22 9.99 23.43
C ASN A 146 -5.34 11.24 23.45
N ILE A 147 -5.59 12.20 22.54
CA ILE A 147 -4.88 13.48 22.53
C ILE A 147 -5.14 14.24 23.82
N GLN A 148 -6.39 14.33 24.29
CA GLN A 148 -6.72 15.00 25.56
C GLN A 148 -6.06 14.33 26.77
N ALA A 149 -6.03 12.99 26.82
CA ALA A 149 -5.33 12.26 27.88
C ALA A 149 -3.82 12.56 27.89
N LYS A 150 -3.19 12.62 26.71
CA LYS A 150 -1.77 12.99 26.56
C LYS A 150 -1.51 14.44 26.96
N LEU A 151 -2.40 15.37 26.59
CA LEU A 151 -2.30 16.78 26.97
C LEU A 151 -2.30 16.93 28.50
N ARG A 152 -3.29 16.33 29.18
CA ARG A 152 -3.38 16.36 30.67
C ARG A 152 -2.12 15.82 31.34
N ARG A 153 -1.56 14.72 30.81
CA ARG A 153 -0.32 14.14 31.36
C ARG A 153 0.88 15.06 31.15
N LEU A 154 0.99 15.70 29.99
CA LEU A 154 2.05 16.66 29.72
C LEU A 154 1.94 17.89 30.61
N GLU A 155 0.73 18.43 30.78
CA GLU A 155 0.45 19.54 31.69
C GLU A 155 0.86 19.22 33.13
N GLN A 156 0.51 18.02 33.62
CA GLN A 156 0.93 17.56 34.95
C GLN A 156 2.46 17.51 35.09
N VAL A 157 3.16 16.99 34.08
CA VAL A 157 4.64 16.90 34.10
C VAL A 157 5.28 18.28 34.06
N VAL A 158 4.76 19.19 33.24
CA VAL A 158 5.25 20.58 33.18
C VAL A 158 5.04 21.27 34.52
N HIS A 159 3.85 21.12 35.13
CA HIS A 159 3.58 21.67 36.46
C HIS A 159 4.57 21.16 37.51
N LEU A 160 4.80 19.84 37.58
CA LEU A 160 5.78 19.26 38.51
C LEU A 160 7.20 19.77 38.27
N LYS A 161 7.59 19.93 37.00
CA LYS A 161 8.91 20.50 36.66
C LYS A 161 9.03 21.96 37.11
N ASN A 162 7.99 22.77 36.94
CA ASN A 162 7.98 24.16 37.39
C ASN A 162 8.12 24.24 38.92
N VAL A 163 7.32 23.46 39.67
CA VAL A 163 7.44 23.37 41.13
C VAL A 163 8.86 22.98 41.56
N ARG A 164 9.48 22.02 40.86
CA ARG A 164 10.84 21.60 41.16
C ARG A 164 11.88 22.68 40.83
N ILE A 165 11.70 23.40 39.72
CA ILE A 165 12.55 24.53 39.35
C ILE A 165 12.46 25.61 40.42
N ASP A 166 11.27 25.95 40.90
CA ASP A 166 11.06 26.97 41.93
C ASP A 166 11.73 26.58 43.26
N ASP A 167 11.56 25.32 43.71
CA ASP A 167 12.23 24.78 44.91
C ASP A 167 13.75 24.85 44.79
N LEU A 168 14.32 24.43 43.65
CA LEU A 168 15.75 24.49 43.41
C LEU A 168 16.28 25.93 43.33
N THR A 169 15.56 26.81 42.65
CA THR A 169 15.91 28.23 42.51
C THR A 169 15.94 28.91 43.88
N ARG A 170 14.95 28.61 44.73
CA ARG A 170 14.91 29.12 46.10
C ARG A 170 16.11 28.65 46.92
N ARG A 171 16.44 27.35 46.87
CA ARG A 171 17.60 26.78 47.59
C ARG A 171 18.91 27.39 47.11
N MET A 172 19.06 27.63 45.81
CA MET A 172 20.24 28.31 45.26
C MET A 172 20.37 29.73 45.80
N GLN A 173 19.30 30.53 45.77
CA GLN A 173 19.32 31.89 46.32
C GLN A 173 19.61 31.92 47.83
N GLU A 174 19.11 30.94 48.59
CA GLU A 174 19.42 30.81 50.03
C GLU A 174 20.88 30.44 50.29
N ALA A 175 21.49 29.65 49.40
CA ALA A 175 22.91 29.29 49.46
C ALA A 175 23.83 30.44 49.06
N GLU A 176 23.43 31.26 48.07
CA GLU A 176 24.20 32.45 47.63
C GLU A 176 24.18 33.60 48.65
N LYS A 177 23.19 33.62 49.56
CA LYS A 177 23.06 34.62 50.63
C LYS A 177 23.85 34.26 51.91
N LYS A 178 24.46 33.08 51.98
CA LYS A 178 25.31 32.63 53.10
C LYS A 178 26.77 32.75 52.72
#